data_AF-A0A7V5FZP0-F1
#
_entry.id   AF-A0A7V5FZP0-F1
#
_cell.length_a   1.000
_cell.length_b   1.000
_cell.length_c   1.000
_cell.angle_alpha   90.00
_cell.angle_beta   90.00
_cell.angle_gamma   90.00
#
_symmetry.space_group_name_H-M   'P 1'
#
loop_
_entity.id
_entity.type
_entity.pdbx_description
1 polymer ?
#
loop_
_entity_poly.entity_id
_entity_poly.type
_entity_poly.pdbx_seq_one_letter_code
_entity_poly.pdbx_strand_id
1 'polypeptide(L)'
;ALFHQSEHLNLHQTLALRLLKEGKAFICKCTEKELENSNYYSGHCETLKEIDYEKLKASGEDFVIRVKKPSSTISYRDLFHGEQTATPNEIDSFVILRKDGTPTENFASATDDMISNISFILRDEKHLSNTPKQIYIKKLLGYETETHYAHLPKIVHNQGEEFSSDASSLSVKWLFEQGFIPDAILNYLLQLGNSETPTEIFTLPDAIKWFDLHKLSKSTSTFDLEDLRSINREHLKKIDDKALSKQFGFADADIGKLAKLYLDESATINELEAKIRPIFSPKDFSTELGDEMKLLSNLIFDAPAFQTLEELTGYLKTKSNLDTIKIEHALKLLLTGSRNGPEISKVYPLIKSYLLEVAS
;
A
#
# COMPACT_ATOMS: atom_id res chain seq x y z
N ALA A 1 -11.44 -1.59 -16.80
CA ALA A 1 -11.73 -0.16 -17.05
C ALA A 1 -11.90 0.52 -15.71
N LEU A 2 -11.39 1.74 -15.55
CA LEU A 2 -11.66 2.54 -14.35
C LEU A 2 -13.10 3.04 -14.42
N PHE A 3 -13.83 2.95 -13.32
CA PHE A 3 -15.19 3.47 -13.19
C PHE A 3 -15.16 4.67 -12.25
N HIS A 4 -15.55 5.84 -12.72
CA HIS A 4 -15.54 7.07 -11.94
C HIS A 4 -16.96 7.45 -11.55
N GLN A 5 -17.27 7.42 -10.25
CA GLN A 5 -18.59 7.79 -9.73
C GLN A 5 -19.06 9.17 -10.23
N SER A 6 -18.14 10.13 -10.38
CA SER A 6 -18.41 11.47 -10.88
C SER A 6 -18.97 11.50 -12.32
N GLU A 7 -18.68 10.50 -13.13
CA GLU A 7 -19.18 10.39 -14.52
C GLU A 7 -20.62 9.87 -14.59
N HIS A 8 -21.17 9.38 -13.47
CA HIS A 8 -22.48 8.74 -13.39
C HIS A 8 -23.50 9.53 -12.54
N LEU A 9 -23.21 10.80 -12.25
CA LEU A 9 -24.06 11.66 -11.43
C LEU A 9 -25.54 11.67 -11.87
N ASN A 10 -25.80 11.73 -13.18
CA ASN A 10 -27.15 11.72 -13.75
C ASN A 10 -27.93 10.44 -13.40
N LEU A 11 -27.23 9.30 -13.31
CA LEU A 11 -27.84 8.02 -12.96
C LEU A 11 -28.27 8.01 -11.49
N HIS A 12 -27.39 8.45 -10.59
CA HIS A 12 -27.74 8.60 -9.17
C HIS A 12 -28.94 9.54 -8.98
N GLN A 13 -28.93 10.70 -9.65
CA GLN A 13 -30.05 11.64 -9.61
C GLN A 13 -31.34 11.00 -10.10
N THR A 14 -31.30 10.28 -11.22
CA THR A 14 -32.46 9.57 -11.78
C THR A 14 -33.03 8.55 -10.80
N LEU A 15 -32.18 7.77 -10.13
CA LEU A 15 -32.60 6.80 -9.13
C LEU A 15 -33.20 7.47 -7.88
N ALA A 16 -32.62 8.58 -7.42
CA ALA A 16 -33.16 9.34 -6.29
C ALA A 16 -34.54 9.93 -6.63
N LEU A 17 -34.70 10.50 -7.83
CA LEU A 17 -35.98 11.03 -8.31
C LEU A 17 -37.02 9.95 -8.53
N ARG A 18 -36.61 8.74 -8.94
CA ARG A 18 -37.49 7.58 -8.99
C ARG A 18 -38.04 7.25 -7.59
N LEU A 19 -37.17 7.17 -6.58
CA LEU A 19 -37.61 6.92 -5.19
C LEU A 19 -38.54 8.02 -4.68
N LEU A 20 -38.29 9.28 -5.05
CA LEU A 20 -39.18 10.40 -4.72
C LEU A 20 -40.56 10.23 -5.36
N LYS A 21 -40.61 9.92 -6.66
CA LYS A 21 -41.86 9.68 -7.42
C LYS A 21 -42.64 8.47 -6.90
N GLU A 22 -41.95 7.44 -6.44
CA GLU A 22 -42.54 6.24 -5.84
C GLU A 22 -42.97 6.45 -4.38
N GLY A 23 -42.80 7.66 -3.82
CA GLY A 23 -43.16 7.98 -2.44
C GLY A 23 -42.28 7.29 -1.39
N LYS A 24 -41.13 6.75 -1.81
CA LYS A 24 -40.11 6.09 -0.96
C LYS A 24 -39.05 7.07 -0.44
N ALA A 25 -39.00 8.26 -1.02
CA ALA A 25 -38.17 9.40 -0.59
C ALA A 25 -39.04 10.67 -0.51
N PHE A 26 -38.51 11.72 0.12
CA PHE A 26 -39.19 13.01 0.27
C PHE A 26 -38.20 14.18 0.24
N ILE A 27 -38.71 15.37 -0.07
CA ILE A 27 -37.95 16.61 -0.07
C ILE A 27 -37.87 17.16 1.35
N CYS A 28 -36.68 17.54 1.78
CA CYS A 28 -36.43 18.18 3.07
C CYS A 28 -35.81 19.56 2.85
N LYS A 29 -36.44 20.58 3.43
CA LYS A 29 -35.98 21.98 3.41
C LYS A 29 -35.37 22.44 4.74
N CYS A 30 -35.21 21.53 5.70
CA CYS A 30 -34.64 21.89 7.00
C CYS A 30 -33.22 22.44 6.83
N THR A 31 -32.97 23.54 7.51
CA THR A 31 -31.64 24.15 7.60
C THR A 31 -30.75 23.39 8.57
N GLU A 32 -29.43 23.51 8.46
CA GLU A 32 -28.49 22.87 9.37
C GLU A 32 -28.75 23.23 10.83
N LYS A 33 -29.08 24.50 11.10
CA LYS A 33 -29.44 25.01 12.43
C LYS A 33 -30.69 24.36 13.03
N GLU A 34 -31.64 23.92 12.20
CA GLU A 34 -32.84 23.18 12.66
C GLU A 34 -32.54 21.70 12.95
N LEU A 35 -31.40 21.19 12.47
CA LEU A 35 -30.93 19.82 12.65
C LEU A 35 -29.95 19.68 13.83
N GLU A 36 -29.31 20.77 14.28
CA GLU A 36 -28.30 20.78 15.35
C GLU A 36 -28.79 20.29 16.73
N ASN A 37 -30.10 20.31 17.00
CA ASN A 37 -30.66 19.93 18.30
C ASN A 37 -30.85 18.41 18.49
N SER A 38 -30.49 17.57 17.52
CA SER A 38 -30.60 16.12 17.60
C SER A 38 -29.66 15.41 16.61
N ASN A 39 -28.98 14.35 17.05
CA ASN A 39 -28.21 13.47 16.15
C ASN A 39 -29.08 12.70 15.14
N TYR A 40 -30.41 12.77 15.29
CA TYR A 40 -31.41 12.11 14.45
C TYR A 40 -32.42 13.11 13.92
N TYR A 41 -32.81 12.94 12.65
CA TYR A 41 -33.85 13.71 12.00
C TYR A 41 -35.23 13.40 12.61
N SER A 42 -36.00 14.44 12.92
CA SER A 42 -37.30 14.31 13.58
C SER A 42 -38.42 13.77 12.68
N GLY A 43 -38.17 13.61 11.37
CA GLY A 43 -39.20 13.21 10.39
C GLY A 43 -40.15 14.34 10.00
N HIS A 44 -39.92 15.59 10.43
CA HIS A 44 -40.85 16.71 10.25
C HIS A 44 -41.28 16.93 8.79
N CYS A 45 -40.36 16.85 7.82
CA CYS A 45 -40.67 17.05 6.41
C CYS A 45 -41.32 15.85 5.72
N GLU A 46 -41.36 14.68 6.34
CA GLU A 46 -41.94 13.48 5.74
C GLU A 46 -43.47 13.59 5.58
N THR A 47 -44.11 14.38 6.44
CA THR A 47 -45.57 14.59 6.48
C THR A 47 -46.03 15.84 5.75
N LEU A 48 -45.10 16.62 5.16
CA LEU A 48 -45.45 17.77 4.36
C LEU A 48 -46.19 17.33 3.10
N LYS A 49 -47.17 18.14 2.65
CA LYS A 49 -47.86 17.91 1.37
C LYS A 49 -46.84 17.75 0.25
N GLU A 50 -47.14 16.89 -0.73
CA GLU A 50 -46.26 16.64 -1.88
C GLU A 50 -45.70 17.94 -2.43
N ILE A 51 -44.38 18.09 -2.30
CA ILE A 51 -43.63 19.23 -2.80
C ILE A 51 -43.27 18.92 -4.25
N ASP A 52 -43.72 19.77 -5.16
CA ASP A 52 -43.41 19.68 -6.58
C ASP A 52 -41.91 19.94 -6.81
N TYR A 53 -41.16 18.88 -7.12
CA TYR A 53 -39.71 18.92 -7.31
C TYR A 53 -39.29 19.92 -8.40
N GLU A 54 -40.02 19.96 -9.53
CA GLU A 54 -39.66 20.84 -10.65
C GLU A 54 -39.88 22.31 -10.30
N LYS A 55 -40.99 22.62 -9.60
CA LYS A 55 -41.21 23.99 -9.09
C LYS A 55 -40.17 24.41 -8.08
N LEU A 56 -39.77 23.50 -7.19
CA LEU A 56 -38.77 23.80 -6.18
C LEU A 56 -37.38 24.01 -6.78
N LYS A 57 -37.01 23.16 -7.73
CA LYS A 57 -35.78 23.32 -8.49
C LYS A 57 -35.76 24.63 -9.26
N ALA A 58 -36.88 25.03 -9.85
CA ALA A 58 -37.03 26.30 -10.56
C ALA A 58 -37.01 27.53 -9.64
N SER A 59 -37.44 27.41 -8.38
CA SER A 59 -37.40 28.53 -7.42
C SER A 59 -36.00 28.81 -6.88
N GLY A 60 -35.04 27.88 -7.06
CA GLY A 60 -33.68 28.01 -6.54
C GLY A 60 -33.61 27.89 -5.01
N GLU A 61 -34.66 27.42 -4.36
CA GLU A 61 -34.65 27.15 -2.92
C GLU A 61 -33.73 25.97 -2.59
N ASP A 62 -33.02 26.07 -1.47
CA ASP A 62 -32.20 24.98 -0.95
C ASP A 62 -33.07 23.82 -0.47
N PHE A 63 -32.77 22.60 -0.94
CA PHE A 63 -33.38 21.39 -0.43
C PHE A 63 -32.46 20.17 -0.58
N VAL A 64 -32.77 19.11 0.16
CA VAL A 64 -32.16 17.79 0.00
C VAL A 64 -33.23 16.74 -0.25
N ILE A 65 -32.86 15.60 -0.81
CA ILE A 65 -33.74 14.43 -0.90
C ILE A 65 -33.34 13.44 0.19
N ARG A 66 -34.30 13.07 1.04
CA ARG A 66 -34.15 12.04 2.08
C ARG A 66 -34.92 10.78 1.71
N VAL A 67 -34.38 9.63 2.05
CA VAL A 67 -35.12 8.37 1.97
C VAL A 67 -36.05 8.26 3.18
N LYS A 68 -37.22 7.64 3.04
CA LYS A 68 -38.08 7.30 4.18
C LYS A 68 -37.46 6.18 4.99
N LYS A 69 -37.53 6.26 6.32
CA LYS A 69 -37.05 5.19 7.20
C LYS A 69 -37.73 3.84 6.90
N PRO A 70 -37.04 2.71 7.11
CA PRO A 70 -37.63 1.38 6.93
C PRO A 70 -38.76 1.12 7.93
N SER A 71 -39.74 0.33 7.50
CA SER A 71 -40.83 -0.16 8.37
C SER A 71 -40.53 -1.51 9.03
N SER A 72 -39.47 -2.19 8.59
CA SER A 72 -39.06 -3.51 9.04
C SER A 72 -37.57 -3.54 9.34
N THR A 73 -37.15 -4.41 10.26
CA THR A 73 -35.73 -4.70 10.52
C THR A 73 -35.00 -5.10 9.23
N ILE A 74 -33.76 -4.63 9.09
CA ILE A 74 -32.83 -5.04 8.05
C ILE A 74 -31.80 -5.97 8.70
N SER A 75 -31.68 -7.19 8.19
CA SER A 75 -30.77 -8.21 8.70
C SER A 75 -29.86 -8.70 7.60
N TYR A 76 -28.61 -8.99 7.93
CA TYR A 76 -27.63 -9.59 7.02
C TYR A 76 -26.57 -10.35 7.81
N ARG A 77 -25.91 -11.30 7.16
CA ARG A 77 -24.79 -12.03 7.74
C ARG A 77 -23.47 -11.47 7.20
N ASP A 78 -22.61 -11.07 8.11
CA ASP A 78 -21.23 -10.69 7.83
C ASP A 78 -20.28 -11.86 8.11
N LEU A 79 -19.27 -12.04 7.25
CA LEU A 79 -18.29 -13.11 7.41
C LEU A 79 -17.49 -12.99 8.73
N PHE A 80 -17.10 -11.77 9.11
CA PHE A 80 -16.28 -11.51 10.30
C PHE A 80 -17.17 -11.26 11.52
N HIS A 81 -18.23 -10.46 11.38
CA HIS A 81 -19.08 -10.04 12.51
C HIS A 81 -20.33 -10.92 12.74
N GLY A 82 -20.59 -11.93 11.89
CA GLY A 82 -21.73 -12.83 12.05
C GLY A 82 -23.07 -12.18 11.70
N GLU A 83 -24.15 -12.62 12.35
CA GLU A 83 -25.49 -12.06 12.12
C GLU A 83 -25.57 -10.61 12.63
N GLN A 84 -25.99 -9.70 11.76
CA GLN A 84 -26.15 -8.28 12.03
C GLN A 84 -27.60 -7.86 11.79
N THR A 85 -28.11 -7.01 12.67
CA THR A 85 -29.50 -6.53 12.60
C THR A 85 -29.56 -5.03 12.88
N ALA A 86 -30.33 -4.31 12.07
CA ALA A 86 -30.67 -2.91 12.30
C ALA A 86 -32.19 -2.74 12.30
N THR A 87 -32.73 -2.34 13.44
CA THR A 87 -34.13 -2.04 13.66
C THR A 87 -34.55 -0.74 12.96
N PRO A 88 -35.86 -0.55 12.70
CA PRO A 88 -36.38 0.69 12.11
C PRO A 88 -35.95 1.99 12.80
N ASN A 89 -35.66 1.96 14.10
CA ASN A 89 -35.27 3.15 14.86
C ASN A 89 -33.77 3.47 14.75
N GLU A 90 -32.95 2.51 14.30
CA GLU A 90 -31.50 2.68 14.11
C GLU A 90 -31.17 3.24 12.71
N ILE A 91 -32.12 3.16 11.78
CA ILE A 91 -31.99 3.69 10.42
C ILE A 91 -32.97 4.85 10.26
N ASP A 92 -32.44 6.06 10.40
CA ASP A 92 -33.22 7.29 10.22
C ASP A 92 -33.47 7.62 8.74
N SER A 93 -34.33 8.60 8.47
CA SER A 93 -34.59 9.17 7.14
C SER A 93 -33.38 10.00 6.66
N PHE A 94 -32.32 9.31 6.23
CA PHE A 94 -31.04 9.91 5.84
C PHE A 94 -31.08 10.54 4.45
N VAL A 95 -30.17 11.50 4.22
CA VAL A 95 -30.02 12.19 2.93
C VAL A 95 -29.46 11.23 1.88
N ILE A 96 -30.08 11.18 0.71
CA ILE A 96 -29.62 10.42 -0.46
C ILE A 96 -29.11 11.33 -1.58
N LEU A 97 -29.62 12.56 -1.67
CA LEU A 97 -29.16 13.58 -2.60
C LEU A 97 -28.97 14.91 -1.86
N ARG A 98 -27.78 15.50 -1.99
CA ARG A 98 -27.40 16.79 -1.39
C ARG A 98 -27.97 17.96 -2.20
N LYS A 99 -27.82 19.17 -1.65
CA LYS A 99 -28.32 20.43 -2.24
C LYS A 99 -27.76 20.70 -3.64
N ASP A 100 -26.50 20.38 -3.85
CA ASP A 100 -25.80 20.49 -5.14
C ASP A 100 -26.16 19.37 -6.13
N GLY A 101 -27.09 18.48 -5.76
CA GLY A 101 -27.50 17.34 -6.57
C GLY A 101 -26.52 16.17 -6.54
N THR A 102 -25.49 16.19 -5.70
CA THR A 102 -24.57 15.05 -5.53
C THR A 102 -25.15 13.97 -4.62
N PRO A 103 -24.95 12.68 -4.91
CA PRO A 103 -25.40 11.61 -4.04
C PRO A 103 -24.56 11.56 -2.75
N THR A 104 -25.18 11.09 -1.67
CA THR A 104 -24.39 10.72 -0.47
C THR A 104 -23.65 9.41 -0.69
N GLU A 105 -22.59 9.17 0.08
CA GLU A 105 -21.74 7.97 -0.03
C GLU A 105 -22.57 6.67 0.03
N ASN A 106 -23.49 6.58 1.00
CA ASN A 106 -24.36 5.41 1.15
C ASN A 106 -25.25 5.18 -0.08
N PHE A 107 -25.76 6.26 -0.67
CA PHE A 107 -26.63 6.15 -1.85
C PHE A 107 -25.84 5.79 -3.11
N ALA A 108 -24.73 6.48 -3.36
CA ALA A 108 -23.86 6.21 -4.50
C ALA A 108 -23.30 4.78 -4.44
N SER A 109 -22.69 4.38 -3.32
CA SER A 109 -22.14 3.02 -3.16
C SER A 109 -23.20 1.94 -3.35
N ALA A 110 -24.38 2.07 -2.74
CA ALA A 110 -25.45 1.07 -2.89
C ALA A 110 -25.96 0.94 -4.34
N THR A 111 -26.08 2.06 -5.05
CA THR A 111 -26.57 2.09 -6.42
C THR A 111 -25.51 1.61 -7.41
N ASP A 112 -24.25 2.01 -7.25
CA ASP A 112 -23.14 1.54 -8.10
C ASP A 112 -22.89 0.05 -7.94
N ASP A 113 -22.96 -0.48 -6.70
CA ASP A 113 -22.91 -1.91 -6.44
C ASP A 113 -24.04 -2.66 -7.14
N MET A 114 -25.26 -2.11 -7.08
CA MET A 114 -26.45 -2.68 -7.72
C MET A 114 -26.31 -2.70 -9.24
N ILE A 115 -25.89 -1.59 -9.84
CA ILE A 115 -25.72 -1.44 -11.29
C ILE A 115 -24.62 -2.36 -11.80
N SER A 116 -23.56 -2.54 -11.01
CA SER A 116 -22.41 -3.40 -11.33
C SER A 116 -22.63 -4.86 -10.95
N ASN A 117 -23.79 -5.21 -10.38
CA ASN A 117 -24.14 -6.55 -9.91
C ASN A 117 -23.09 -7.15 -8.96
N ILE A 118 -22.61 -6.35 -7.99
CA ILE A 118 -21.62 -6.78 -7.00
C ILE A 118 -22.26 -7.80 -6.06
N SER A 119 -21.70 -9.01 -6.03
CA SER A 119 -22.19 -10.14 -5.23
C SER A 119 -21.48 -10.33 -3.89
N PHE A 120 -20.31 -9.69 -3.71
CA PHE A 120 -19.49 -9.79 -2.51
C PHE A 120 -18.79 -8.45 -2.23
N ILE A 121 -19.01 -7.87 -1.05
CA ILE A 121 -18.39 -6.62 -0.62
C ILE A 121 -17.42 -6.91 0.51
N LEU A 122 -16.13 -6.66 0.26
CA LEU A 122 -15.05 -6.73 1.22
C LEU A 122 -14.58 -5.30 1.53
N ARG A 123 -14.66 -4.85 2.77
CA ARG A 123 -14.28 -3.48 3.15
C ARG A 123 -13.92 -3.35 4.63
N ASP A 124 -13.42 -2.17 5.03
CA ASP A 124 -13.08 -1.82 6.41
C ASP A 124 -14.31 -1.84 7.34
N GLU A 125 -14.15 -2.44 8.53
CA GLU A 125 -15.19 -2.54 9.57
C GLU A 125 -15.78 -1.21 10.04
N LYS A 126 -15.09 -0.08 9.86
CA LYS A 126 -15.67 1.25 10.15
C LYS A 126 -16.96 1.52 9.38
N HIS A 127 -17.17 0.84 8.25
CA HIS A 127 -18.35 0.98 7.43
C HIS A 127 -19.47 -0.03 7.80
N LEU A 128 -19.32 -0.85 8.84
CA LEU A 128 -20.33 -1.84 9.24
C LEU A 128 -21.72 -1.22 9.45
N SER A 129 -21.78 -0.02 10.03
CA SER A 129 -23.03 0.74 10.28
C SER A 129 -23.67 1.32 9.00
N ASN A 130 -22.93 1.41 7.90
CA ASN A 130 -23.45 1.85 6.60
C ASN A 130 -24.17 0.72 5.86
N THR A 131 -23.77 -0.53 6.08
CA THR A 131 -24.31 -1.72 5.40
C THR A 131 -25.84 -1.82 5.42
N PRO A 132 -26.53 -1.71 6.58
CA PRO A 132 -27.99 -1.80 6.59
C PRO A 132 -28.67 -0.66 5.81
N LYS A 133 -28.08 0.53 5.77
CA LYS A 133 -28.57 1.66 4.93
C LYS A 133 -28.45 1.34 3.45
N GLN A 134 -27.32 0.77 3.04
CA GLN A 134 -27.05 0.39 1.65
C GLN A 134 -27.94 -0.76 1.18
N ILE A 135 -28.14 -1.80 2.01
CA ILE A 135 -29.10 -2.88 1.75
C ILE A 135 -30.51 -2.31 1.59
N TYR A 136 -30.90 -1.37 2.46
CA TYR A 136 -32.22 -0.76 2.39
C TYR A 136 -32.43 0.03 1.08
N ILE A 137 -31.43 0.78 0.62
CA ILE A 137 -31.48 1.46 -0.69
C ILE A 137 -31.67 0.44 -1.82
N LYS A 138 -30.87 -0.63 -1.86
CA LYS A 138 -30.97 -1.71 -2.86
C LYS A 138 -32.39 -2.31 -2.88
N LYS A 139 -32.94 -2.63 -1.71
CA LYS A 139 -34.31 -3.13 -1.55
C LYS A 139 -35.36 -2.16 -2.09
N LEU A 140 -35.25 -0.87 -1.77
CA LEU A 140 -36.19 0.14 -2.27
C LEU A 140 -36.16 0.28 -3.79
N LEU A 141 -35.01 0.08 -4.42
CA LEU A 141 -34.83 0.10 -5.87
C LEU A 141 -35.22 -1.21 -6.56
N GLY A 142 -35.64 -2.23 -5.79
CA GLY A 142 -36.07 -3.52 -6.29
C GLY A 142 -34.92 -4.47 -6.63
N TYR A 143 -33.74 -4.27 -6.05
CA TYR A 143 -32.63 -5.20 -6.21
C TYR A 143 -32.74 -6.34 -5.20
N GLU A 144 -32.97 -7.56 -5.70
CA GLU A 144 -33.20 -8.76 -4.90
C GLU A 144 -32.00 -9.71 -4.86
N THR A 145 -30.94 -9.42 -5.61
CA THR A 145 -29.76 -10.29 -5.66
C THR A 145 -29.01 -10.24 -4.34
N GLU A 146 -28.68 -11.42 -3.81
CA GLU A 146 -27.93 -11.56 -2.57
C GLU A 146 -26.52 -10.96 -2.70
N THR A 147 -26.14 -10.13 -1.73
CA THR A 147 -24.80 -9.58 -1.61
C THR A 147 -24.19 -10.09 -0.32
N HIS A 148 -23.02 -10.71 -0.42
CA HIS A 148 -22.25 -11.16 0.73
C HIS A 148 -21.42 -10.01 1.29
N TYR A 149 -21.23 -9.98 2.61
CA TYR A 149 -20.50 -8.92 3.29
C TYR A 149 -19.37 -9.50 4.13
N ALA A 150 -18.22 -8.86 4.05
CA ALA A 150 -17.09 -9.12 4.92
C ALA A 150 -16.45 -7.79 5.32
N HIS A 151 -16.58 -7.47 6.61
CA HIS A 151 -15.96 -6.29 7.19
C HIS A 151 -14.63 -6.68 7.84
N LEU A 152 -13.53 -6.27 7.21
CA LEU A 152 -12.18 -6.59 7.66
C LEU A 152 -11.84 -5.80 8.92
N PRO A 153 -11.20 -6.44 9.92
CA PRO A 153 -10.73 -5.75 11.11
C PRO A 153 -9.66 -4.73 10.74
N LYS A 154 -9.54 -3.68 11.54
CA LYS A 154 -8.54 -2.64 11.32
C LYS A 154 -7.10 -3.18 11.39
N ILE A 155 -6.22 -2.50 10.65
CA ILE A 155 -4.77 -2.62 10.81
C ILE A 155 -4.30 -1.41 11.64
N VAL A 156 -3.53 -1.66 12.70
CA VAL A 156 -2.96 -0.62 13.57
C VAL A 156 -1.44 -0.62 13.46
N HIS A 157 -0.78 0.47 13.78
CA HIS A 157 0.69 0.54 13.86
C HIS A 157 1.18 0.52 15.32
N ASN A 158 2.47 0.25 15.54
CA ASN A 158 3.14 0.32 16.84
C ASN A 158 2.60 1.48 17.69
N GLN A 159 2.03 1.15 18.85
CA GLN A 159 1.24 1.98 19.80
C GLN A 159 -0.29 1.86 19.71
N GLY A 160 -0.83 1.02 18.84
CA GLY A 160 -2.29 0.79 18.74
C GLY A 160 -3.04 1.98 18.14
N GLU A 161 -2.31 2.97 17.61
CA GLU A 161 -2.86 4.07 16.84
C GLU A 161 -3.23 3.59 15.43
N GLU A 162 -4.38 4.05 14.95
CA GLU A 162 -4.83 3.82 13.59
C GLU A 162 -3.97 4.62 12.61
N PHE A 163 -3.77 4.10 11.40
CA PHE A 163 -3.20 4.87 10.31
C PHE A 163 -4.10 6.08 10.04
N SER A 164 -3.65 7.28 10.41
CA SER A 164 -4.36 8.50 10.03
C SER A 164 -4.14 8.74 8.54
N SER A 165 -5.18 9.18 7.82
CA SER A 165 -5.10 9.55 6.40
C SER A 165 -4.08 10.67 6.12
N ASP A 166 -3.68 11.38 7.18
CA ASP A 166 -2.74 12.50 7.14
C ASP A 166 -1.28 12.06 7.40
N ALA A 167 -1.06 10.81 7.83
CA ALA A 167 0.28 10.24 7.94
C ALA A 167 0.80 9.89 6.54
N SER A 168 1.56 10.81 5.95
CA SER A 168 2.33 10.54 4.73
C SER A 168 3.32 9.37 4.90
N SER A 169 3.75 9.11 6.13
CA SER A 169 4.51 7.93 6.54
C SER A 169 3.65 6.67 6.48
N LEU A 170 4.16 5.60 5.86
CA LEU A 170 3.55 4.26 5.73
C LEU A 170 2.42 4.12 4.68
N SER A 171 2.21 5.11 3.81
CA SER A 171 1.42 4.90 2.59
C SER A 171 2.11 3.91 1.63
N VAL A 172 1.36 3.24 0.76
CA VAL A 172 1.94 2.37 -0.29
C VAL A 172 2.93 3.14 -1.17
N LYS A 173 2.61 4.41 -1.48
CA LYS A 173 3.51 5.32 -2.18
C LYS A 173 4.82 5.52 -1.41
N TRP A 174 4.74 5.80 -0.11
CA TRP A 174 5.91 5.95 0.74
C TRP A 174 6.76 4.67 0.78
N LEU A 175 6.13 3.49 0.86
CA LEU A 175 6.85 2.21 0.81
C LEU A 175 7.65 2.06 -0.49
N PHE A 176 7.07 2.41 -1.63
CA PHE A 176 7.82 2.44 -2.89
C PHE A 176 8.96 3.46 -2.87
N GLU A 177 8.72 4.66 -2.33
CA GLU A 177 9.76 5.70 -2.19
C GLU A 177 10.91 5.27 -1.27
N GLN A 178 10.66 4.40 -0.28
CA GLN A 178 11.69 3.81 0.58
C GLN A 178 12.40 2.59 -0.04
N GLY A 179 11.99 2.14 -1.23
CA GLY A 179 12.60 1.03 -1.94
C GLY A 179 12.10 -0.35 -1.52
N PHE A 180 10.90 -0.46 -0.94
CA PHE A 180 10.20 -1.73 -0.79
C PHE A 180 9.65 -2.18 -2.16
N ILE A 181 9.76 -3.47 -2.45
CA ILE A 181 9.31 -4.02 -3.74
C ILE A 181 7.86 -4.50 -3.68
N PRO A 182 7.11 -4.47 -4.81
CA PRO A 182 5.69 -4.84 -4.83
C PRO A 182 5.40 -6.23 -4.24
N ASP A 183 6.23 -7.22 -4.57
CA ASP A 183 6.02 -8.61 -4.14
C ASP A 183 6.13 -8.76 -2.61
N ALA A 184 7.04 -8.02 -1.98
CA ALA A 184 7.21 -8.04 -0.53
C ALA A 184 6.07 -7.33 0.21
N ILE A 185 5.62 -6.18 -0.31
CA ILE A 185 4.47 -5.47 0.24
C ILE A 185 3.23 -6.38 0.17
N LEU A 186 3.00 -7.03 -0.98
CA LEU A 186 1.88 -7.93 -1.17
C LEU A 186 1.96 -9.17 -0.26
N ASN A 187 3.13 -9.80 -0.18
CA ASN A 187 3.37 -10.93 0.72
C ASN A 187 3.03 -10.54 2.15
N TYR A 188 3.54 -9.39 2.61
CA TYR A 188 3.34 -8.93 3.98
C TYR A 188 1.86 -8.67 4.26
N LEU A 189 1.17 -7.92 3.40
CA LEU A 189 -0.24 -7.58 3.58
C LEU A 189 -1.16 -8.81 3.55
N LEU A 190 -0.85 -9.84 2.77
CA LEU A 190 -1.62 -11.09 2.75
C LEU A 190 -1.31 -12.02 3.94
N GLN A 191 -0.16 -11.85 4.56
CA GLN A 191 0.23 -12.55 5.78
C GLN A 191 -0.40 -11.90 7.03
N LEU A 192 -0.66 -10.59 7.01
CA LEU A 192 -1.32 -9.90 8.11
C LEU A 192 -2.68 -10.52 8.43
N GLY A 193 -2.84 -10.95 9.68
CA GLY A 193 -4.07 -11.58 10.15
C GLY A 193 -4.30 -12.98 9.59
N ASN A 194 -3.33 -13.61 8.92
CA ASN A 194 -3.50 -14.94 8.35
C ASN A 194 -2.56 -15.96 9.02
N SER A 195 -3.08 -16.75 9.95
CA SER A 195 -2.28 -17.75 10.68
C SER A 195 -2.03 -19.03 9.90
N GLU A 196 -2.64 -19.19 8.72
CA GLU A 196 -2.54 -20.41 7.90
C GLU A 196 -1.68 -20.22 6.64
N THR A 197 -0.83 -19.18 6.59
CA THR A 197 0.13 -19.02 5.49
C THR A 197 1.06 -20.24 5.41
N PRO A 198 1.11 -20.98 4.29
CA PRO A 198 1.92 -22.22 4.20
C PRO A 198 3.42 -21.99 4.33
N THR A 199 3.89 -20.82 3.90
CA THR A 199 5.28 -20.38 3.95
C THR A 199 5.31 -18.88 4.20
N GLU A 200 6.33 -18.36 4.89
CA GLU A 200 6.45 -16.92 5.15
C GLU A 200 6.71 -16.11 3.87
N ILE A 201 7.50 -16.65 2.94
CA ILE A 201 7.91 -15.94 1.72
C ILE A 201 7.24 -16.55 0.48
N PHE A 202 6.27 -15.84 -0.08
CA PHE A 202 5.46 -16.28 -1.20
C PHE A 202 5.18 -15.16 -2.22
N THR A 203 4.79 -15.56 -3.43
CA THR A 203 4.37 -14.62 -4.48
C THR A 203 2.84 -14.55 -4.58
N LEU A 204 2.29 -13.57 -5.30
CA LEU A 204 0.85 -13.53 -5.58
C LEU A 204 0.34 -14.83 -6.28
N PRO A 205 1.01 -15.37 -7.30
CA PRO A 205 0.65 -16.68 -7.86
C PRO A 205 0.60 -17.82 -6.85
N ASP A 206 1.44 -17.79 -5.81
CA ASP A 206 1.38 -18.79 -4.75
C ASP A 206 0.17 -18.54 -3.85
N ALA A 207 -0.03 -17.29 -3.41
CA ALA A 207 -1.17 -16.89 -2.59
C ALA A 207 -2.52 -17.28 -3.20
N ILE A 208 -2.70 -17.11 -4.51
CA ILE A 208 -3.93 -17.50 -5.23
C ILE A 208 -4.30 -18.98 -5.00
N LYS A 209 -3.33 -19.87 -4.76
CA LYS A 209 -3.57 -21.31 -4.59
C LYS A 209 -4.11 -21.68 -3.22
N TRP A 210 -3.83 -20.89 -2.19
CA TRP A 210 -4.10 -21.26 -0.79
C TRP A 210 -4.86 -20.19 0.00
N PHE A 211 -4.92 -18.96 -0.49
CA PHE A 211 -5.59 -17.87 0.19
C PHE A 211 -7.09 -18.16 0.30
N ASP A 212 -7.58 -18.08 1.53
CA ASP A 212 -8.98 -18.27 1.85
C ASP A 212 -9.39 -17.20 2.86
N LEU A 213 -10.33 -16.36 2.45
CA LEU A 213 -10.84 -15.25 3.25
C LEU A 213 -11.45 -15.73 4.58
N HIS A 214 -12.00 -16.96 4.62
CA HIS A 214 -12.60 -17.53 5.82
C HIS A 214 -11.59 -17.83 6.93
N LYS A 215 -10.29 -17.88 6.60
CA LYS A 215 -9.20 -18.19 7.52
C LYS A 215 -8.53 -16.95 8.11
N LEU A 216 -8.89 -15.76 7.64
CA LEU A 216 -8.37 -14.53 8.21
C LEU A 216 -8.89 -14.34 9.64
N SER A 217 -8.00 -13.88 10.50
CA SER A 217 -8.30 -13.54 11.88
C SER A 217 -9.37 -12.44 11.93
N LYS A 218 -10.24 -12.54 12.93
CA LYS A 218 -11.25 -11.53 13.25
C LYS A 218 -10.69 -10.42 14.15
N SER A 219 -9.45 -10.56 14.62
CA SER A 219 -8.79 -9.56 15.47
C SER A 219 -8.05 -8.53 14.63
N THR A 220 -7.87 -7.34 15.20
CA THR A 220 -6.98 -6.30 14.68
C THR A 220 -5.60 -6.87 14.40
N SER A 221 -5.01 -6.48 13.26
CA SER A 221 -3.64 -6.84 12.90
C SER A 221 -2.71 -5.66 13.14
N THR A 222 -1.50 -5.94 13.64
CA THR A 222 -0.49 -4.90 13.85
C THR A 222 0.46 -4.88 12.66
N PHE A 223 0.62 -3.70 12.06
CA PHE A 223 1.68 -3.43 11.11
C PHE A 223 3.00 -3.20 11.85
N ASP A 224 3.99 -3.98 11.46
CA ASP A 224 5.37 -3.94 11.91
C ASP A 224 6.28 -3.74 10.69
N LEU A 225 6.99 -2.61 10.68
CA LEU A 225 7.89 -2.26 9.60
C LEU A 225 9.11 -3.19 9.53
N GLU A 226 9.60 -3.70 10.66
CA GLU A 226 10.75 -4.62 10.68
C GLU A 226 10.39 -5.99 10.12
N ASP A 227 9.17 -6.48 10.34
CA ASP A 227 8.68 -7.69 9.68
C ASP A 227 8.62 -7.50 8.16
N LEU A 228 8.07 -6.37 7.70
CA LEU A 228 8.05 -6.05 6.27
C LEU A 228 9.49 -5.93 5.70
N ARG A 229 10.44 -5.35 6.44
CA ARG A 229 11.85 -5.28 6.05
C ARG A 229 12.46 -6.67 5.93
N SER A 230 12.18 -7.57 6.87
CA SER A 230 12.62 -8.96 6.83
C SER A 230 12.11 -9.69 5.58
N ILE A 231 10.81 -9.58 5.30
CA ILE A 231 10.19 -10.15 4.10
C ILE A 231 10.78 -9.53 2.83
N ASN A 232 10.95 -8.21 2.79
CA ASN A 232 11.50 -7.52 1.63
C ASN A 232 12.93 -7.99 1.33
N ARG A 233 13.77 -8.17 2.35
CA ARG A 233 15.10 -8.76 2.20
C ARG A 233 15.05 -10.14 1.55
N GLU A 234 14.16 -11.03 1.99
CA GLU A 234 14.03 -12.37 1.42
C GLU A 234 13.54 -12.35 -0.04
N HIS A 235 12.67 -11.41 -0.39
CA HIS A 235 12.28 -11.19 -1.78
C HIS A 235 13.45 -10.65 -2.62
N LEU A 236 14.22 -9.68 -2.12
CA LEU A 236 15.40 -9.15 -2.80
C LEU A 236 16.44 -10.25 -3.10
N LYS A 237 16.62 -11.23 -2.20
CA LYS A 237 17.48 -12.40 -2.44
C LYS A 237 17.02 -13.21 -3.67
N LYS A 238 15.71 -13.28 -3.91
CA LYS A 238 15.09 -14.09 -4.97
C LYS A 238 14.99 -13.36 -6.33
N ILE A 239 15.16 -12.03 -6.38
CA ILE A 239 15.17 -11.28 -7.64
C ILE A 239 16.33 -11.78 -8.52
N ASP A 240 16.10 -11.89 -9.84
CA ASP A 240 17.16 -12.17 -10.81
C ASP A 240 18.31 -11.16 -10.68
N ASP A 241 19.56 -11.63 -10.70
CA ASP A 241 20.72 -10.78 -10.44
C ASP A 241 20.81 -9.60 -11.43
N LYS A 242 20.58 -9.87 -12.73
CA LYS A 242 20.62 -8.84 -13.77
C LYS A 242 19.43 -7.88 -13.68
N ALA A 243 18.27 -8.36 -13.24
CA ALA A 243 17.13 -7.49 -12.96
C ALA A 243 17.37 -6.58 -11.76
N LEU A 244 18.00 -7.09 -10.69
CA LEU A 244 18.36 -6.29 -9.52
C LEU A 244 19.39 -5.21 -9.87
N SER A 245 20.41 -5.55 -10.68
CA SER A 245 21.44 -4.58 -11.07
C SER A 245 20.89 -3.34 -11.79
N LYS A 246 19.76 -3.49 -12.51
CA LYS A 246 19.10 -2.38 -13.23
C LYS A 246 18.57 -1.31 -12.30
N GLN A 247 18.25 -1.66 -11.05
CA GLN A 247 17.83 -0.69 -10.05
C GLN A 247 18.94 0.32 -9.73
N PHE A 248 20.21 -0.05 -9.96
CA PHE A 248 21.37 0.78 -9.71
C PHE A 248 22.01 1.34 -11.00
N GLY A 249 21.32 1.21 -12.15
CA GLY A 249 21.81 1.69 -13.45
C GLY A 249 22.70 0.72 -14.22
N PHE A 250 22.82 -0.54 -13.79
CA PHE A 250 23.65 -1.56 -14.45
C PHE A 250 22.81 -2.61 -15.18
N ALA A 251 23.41 -3.34 -16.11
CA ALA A 251 22.77 -4.48 -16.78
C ALA A 251 23.65 -5.74 -16.68
N ASP A 252 24.22 -5.97 -15.51
CA ASP A 252 25.24 -6.98 -15.23
C ASP A 252 24.84 -7.82 -14.00
N ALA A 253 24.81 -9.15 -14.18
CA ALA A 253 24.47 -10.09 -13.13
C ALA A 253 25.47 -10.05 -11.96
N ASP A 254 26.75 -9.77 -12.20
CA ASP A 254 27.74 -9.73 -11.12
C ASP A 254 27.53 -8.54 -10.19
N ILE A 255 27.04 -7.41 -10.70
CA ILE A 255 26.60 -6.27 -9.88
C ILE A 255 25.35 -6.61 -9.07
N GLY A 256 24.44 -7.41 -9.63
CA GLY A 256 23.29 -7.96 -8.89
C GLY A 256 23.73 -8.85 -7.72
N LYS A 257 24.64 -9.78 -7.97
CA LYS A 257 25.23 -10.62 -6.92
C LYS A 257 25.96 -9.80 -5.88
N LEU A 258 26.67 -8.74 -6.31
CA LEU A 258 27.38 -7.82 -5.42
C LEU A 258 26.40 -7.15 -4.46
N ALA A 259 25.27 -6.63 -4.98
CA ALA A 259 24.21 -6.07 -4.15
C ALA A 259 23.67 -7.07 -3.14
N LYS A 260 23.49 -8.34 -3.53
CA LYS A 260 23.01 -9.39 -2.62
C LYS A 260 23.96 -9.68 -1.45
N LEU A 261 25.27 -9.41 -1.58
CA LEU A 261 26.20 -9.53 -0.46
C LEU A 261 25.90 -8.54 0.68
N TYR A 262 25.22 -7.43 0.38
CA TYR A 262 24.86 -6.40 1.37
C TYR A 262 23.50 -6.64 2.03
N LEU A 263 22.75 -7.69 1.65
CA LEU A 263 21.43 -7.98 2.22
C LEU A 263 21.47 -8.39 3.70
N ASP A 264 22.62 -8.74 4.26
CA ASP A 264 22.76 -8.97 5.70
C ASP A 264 22.58 -7.67 6.51
N GLU A 265 22.86 -6.51 5.90
CA GLU A 265 22.75 -5.18 6.52
C GLU A 265 21.80 -4.23 5.77
N SER A 266 21.07 -4.74 4.77
CA SER A 266 20.14 -3.95 3.96
C SER A 266 18.87 -4.74 3.67
N ALA A 267 17.75 -4.03 3.65
CA ALA A 267 16.42 -4.58 3.47
C ALA A 267 15.64 -3.91 2.35
N THR A 268 16.11 -2.80 1.76
CA THR A 268 15.41 -2.09 0.67
C THR A 268 16.33 -1.79 -0.51
N ILE A 269 15.74 -1.47 -1.67
CA ILE A 269 16.50 -1.04 -2.86
C ILE A 269 17.33 0.21 -2.57
N ASN A 270 16.78 1.19 -1.85
CA ASN A 270 17.50 2.42 -1.52
C ASN A 270 18.71 2.15 -0.62
N GLU A 271 18.57 1.25 0.36
CA GLU A 271 19.68 0.85 1.22
C GLU A 271 20.78 0.13 0.41
N LEU A 272 20.40 -0.78 -0.49
CA LEU A 272 21.34 -1.42 -1.40
C LEU A 272 22.01 -0.40 -2.33
N GLU A 273 21.28 0.56 -2.90
CA GLU A 273 21.83 1.60 -3.75
C GLU A 273 22.87 2.42 -2.99
N ALA A 274 22.59 2.78 -1.73
CA ALA A 274 23.51 3.50 -0.87
C ALA A 274 24.81 2.71 -0.58
N LYS A 275 24.81 1.38 -0.71
CA LYS A 275 25.99 0.53 -0.59
C LYS A 275 26.71 0.33 -1.93
N ILE A 276 25.96 0.22 -3.02
CA ILE A 276 26.50 -0.09 -4.35
C ILE A 276 27.07 1.15 -5.04
N ARG A 277 26.38 2.28 -4.97
CA ARG A 277 26.80 3.50 -5.67
C ARG A 277 28.19 4.02 -5.24
N PRO A 278 28.58 4.00 -3.95
CA PRO A 278 29.94 4.40 -3.53
C PRO A 278 31.06 3.53 -4.12
N ILE A 279 30.79 2.27 -4.49
CA ILE A 279 31.76 1.37 -5.13
C ILE A 279 32.22 1.92 -6.49
N PHE A 280 31.32 2.58 -7.21
CA PHE A 280 31.57 3.12 -8.57
C PHE A 280 31.70 4.65 -8.59
N SER A 281 31.67 5.29 -7.42
CA SER A 281 31.90 6.74 -7.29
C SER A 281 33.39 7.05 -7.12
N PRO A 282 33.87 8.26 -7.53
CA PRO A 282 35.24 8.68 -7.29
C PRO A 282 35.64 8.56 -5.81
N LYS A 283 36.86 8.10 -5.53
CA LYS A 283 37.29 7.84 -4.15
C LYS A 283 37.74 9.10 -3.41
N ASP A 284 37.39 9.14 -2.13
CA ASP A 284 37.92 10.12 -1.19
C ASP A 284 39.28 9.66 -0.65
N PHE A 285 40.34 10.30 -1.12
CA PHE A 285 41.71 10.04 -0.67
C PHE A 285 42.16 10.97 0.47
N SER A 286 41.25 11.70 1.12
CA SER A 286 41.55 12.53 2.30
C SER A 286 41.52 11.76 3.62
N THR A 287 41.23 10.45 3.57
CA THR A 287 41.19 9.57 4.74
C THR A 287 42.59 9.24 5.28
N GLU A 288 42.66 8.66 6.49
CA GLU A 288 43.94 8.25 7.10
C GLU A 288 44.71 7.18 6.31
N LEU A 289 44.05 6.47 5.39
CA LEU A 289 44.67 5.51 4.45
C LEU A 289 44.78 6.09 3.03
N GLY A 290 44.59 7.41 2.87
CA GLY A 290 44.48 8.05 1.57
C GLY A 290 45.75 7.92 0.72
N ASP A 291 46.93 8.00 1.33
CA ASP A 291 48.19 7.85 0.61
C ASP A 291 48.45 6.39 0.20
N GLU A 292 48.14 5.43 1.08
CA GLU A 292 48.13 4.01 0.71
C GLU A 292 47.13 3.73 -0.42
N MET A 293 45.91 4.26 -0.35
CA MET A 293 44.89 4.12 -1.39
C MET A 293 45.36 4.68 -2.74
N LYS A 294 45.97 5.87 -2.77
CA LYS A 294 46.55 6.46 -4.01
C LYS A 294 47.64 5.57 -4.59
N LEU A 295 48.53 5.06 -3.73
CA LEU A 295 49.59 4.15 -4.16
C LEU A 295 49.01 2.87 -4.77
N LEU A 296 48.04 2.24 -4.10
CA LEU A 296 47.39 1.03 -4.61
C LEU A 296 46.61 1.28 -5.90
N SER A 297 45.90 2.40 -6.00
CA SER A 297 45.19 2.83 -7.21
C SER A 297 46.14 2.93 -8.41
N ASN A 298 47.24 3.68 -8.27
CA ASN A 298 48.26 3.80 -9.33
C ASN A 298 48.83 2.43 -9.74
N LEU A 299 49.12 1.56 -8.78
CA LEU A 299 49.62 0.21 -9.06
C LEU A 299 48.60 -0.67 -9.79
N ILE A 300 47.31 -0.52 -9.47
CA ILE A 300 46.21 -1.23 -10.15
C ILE A 300 46.08 -0.77 -11.61
N PHE A 301 46.24 0.53 -11.89
CA PHE A 301 46.19 1.06 -13.26
C PHE A 301 47.28 0.48 -14.18
N ASP A 302 48.46 0.20 -13.63
CA ASP A 302 49.58 -0.38 -14.37
C ASP A 302 49.62 -1.93 -14.31
N ALA A 303 48.69 -2.56 -13.57
CA ALA A 303 48.69 -4.00 -13.34
C ALA A 303 48.11 -4.80 -14.53
N PRO A 304 48.58 -6.04 -14.76
CA PRO A 304 47.85 -6.97 -15.61
C PRO A 304 46.50 -7.34 -14.97
N ALA A 305 45.57 -7.84 -15.80
CA ALA A 305 44.31 -8.35 -15.29
C ALA A 305 44.53 -9.64 -14.47
N PHE A 306 44.21 -9.59 -13.18
CA PHE A 306 44.27 -10.74 -12.27
C PHE A 306 42.93 -11.46 -12.20
N GLN A 307 42.96 -12.79 -12.03
CA GLN A 307 41.75 -13.59 -11.91
C GLN A 307 41.29 -13.74 -10.47
N THR A 308 42.23 -13.68 -9.52
CA THR A 308 41.99 -13.89 -8.09
C THR A 308 42.45 -12.70 -7.26
N LEU A 309 41.89 -12.57 -6.06
CA LEU A 309 42.30 -11.53 -5.11
C LEU A 309 43.72 -11.78 -4.59
N GLU A 310 44.11 -13.04 -4.44
CA GLU A 310 45.43 -13.46 -4.00
C GLU A 310 46.52 -13.02 -4.98
N GLU A 311 46.26 -13.11 -6.29
CA GLU A 311 47.18 -12.61 -7.33
C GLU A 311 47.35 -11.09 -7.24
N LEU A 312 46.23 -10.35 -7.13
CA LEU A 312 46.25 -8.89 -7.00
C LEU A 312 47.00 -8.45 -5.73
N THR A 313 46.64 -9.01 -4.57
CA THR A 313 47.27 -8.66 -3.29
C THR A 313 48.74 -9.05 -3.25
N GLY A 314 49.12 -10.18 -3.86
CA GLY A 314 50.52 -10.57 -4.07
C GLY A 314 51.30 -9.54 -4.88
N TYR A 315 50.74 -9.09 -6.01
CA TYR A 315 51.33 -8.04 -6.82
C TYR A 315 51.48 -6.71 -6.06
N LEU A 316 50.41 -6.26 -5.41
CA LEU A 316 50.41 -5.02 -4.62
C LEU A 316 51.44 -5.08 -3.49
N LYS A 317 51.59 -6.22 -2.82
CA LYS A 317 52.59 -6.42 -1.77
C LYS A 317 54.02 -6.29 -2.29
N THR A 318 54.32 -6.91 -3.44
CA THR A 318 55.65 -6.82 -4.05
C THR A 318 55.98 -5.40 -4.53
N LYS A 319 54.99 -4.63 -5.00
CA LYS A 319 55.22 -3.31 -5.62
C LYS A 319 55.12 -2.13 -4.65
N SER A 320 54.26 -2.21 -3.64
CA SER A 320 54.01 -1.10 -2.70
C SER A 320 54.97 -1.08 -1.51
N ASN A 321 55.56 -2.23 -1.15
CA ASN A 321 56.32 -2.43 0.09
C ASN A 321 55.51 -2.13 1.37
N LEU A 322 54.17 -2.17 1.29
CA LEU A 322 53.27 -2.08 2.44
C LEU A 322 53.14 -3.44 3.12
N ASP A 323 52.84 -3.44 4.42
CA ASP A 323 52.47 -4.66 5.13
C ASP A 323 51.08 -5.16 4.71
N THR A 324 50.82 -6.46 4.93
CA THR A 324 49.58 -7.10 4.47
C THR A 324 48.32 -6.44 5.05
N ILE A 325 48.35 -6.01 6.33
CA ILE A 325 47.17 -5.45 7.02
C ILE A 325 46.82 -4.10 6.40
N LYS A 326 47.82 -3.26 6.16
CA LYS A 326 47.63 -1.98 5.46
C LYS A 326 47.06 -2.16 4.06
N ILE A 327 47.56 -3.14 3.30
CA ILE A 327 47.02 -3.46 1.97
C ILE A 327 45.56 -3.87 2.07
N GLU A 328 45.21 -4.78 2.97
CA GLU A 328 43.83 -5.25 3.13
C GLU A 328 42.86 -4.11 3.48
N HIS A 329 43.22 -3.27 4.45
CA HIS A 329 42.37 -2.14 4.85
C HIS A 329 42.26 -1.06 3.76
N ALA A 330 43.38 -0.67 3.15
CA ALA A 330 43.39 0.34 2.10
C ALA A 330 42.68 -0.17 0.84
N LEU A 331 42.89 -1.45 0.46
CA LEU A 331 42.23 -2.06 -0.68
C LEU A 331 40.72 -2.23 -0.44
N LYS A 332 40.30 -2.58 0.78
CA LYS A 332 38.87 -2.64 1.11
C LYS A 332 38.22 -1.28 0.97
N LEU A 333 38.82 -0.24 1.54
CA LEU A 333 38.31 1.12 1.47
C LEU A 333 38.31 1.65 0.02
N LEU A 334 39.37 1.36 -0.74
CA LEU A 334 39.48 1.70 -2.16
C LEU A 334 38.38 1.02 -2.97
N LEU A 335 38.22 -0.30 -2.84
CA LEU A 335 37.32 -1.06 -3.70
C LEU A 335 35.85 -1.01 -3.29
N THR A 336 35.53 -0.59 -2.06
CA THR A 336 34.14 -0.58 -1.57
C THR A 336 33.65 0.78 -1.11
N GLY A 337 34.55 1.76 -0.93
CA GLY A 337 34.22 3.04 -0.31
C GLY A 337 33.90 2.94 1.20
N SER A 338 34.05 1.76 1.82
CA SER A 338 33.71 1.52 3.22
C SER A 338 34.74 0.62 3.90
N ARG A 339 34.85 0.74 5.23
CA ARG A 339 35.63 -0.20 6.07
C ARG A 339 34.79 -1.42 6.48
N ASN A 340 33.48 -1.22 6.55
CA ASN A 340 32.50 -2.20 6.95
C ASN A 340 31.80 -2.80 5.74
N GLY A 341 31.12 -3.92 5.94
CA GLY A 341 30.44 -4.66 4.89
C GLY A 341 31.19 -5.94 4.48
N PRO A 342 30.81 -6.54 3.35
CA PRO A 342 31.24 -7.87 2.95
C PRO A 342 32.76 -8.04 2.87
N GLU A 343 33.19 -9.30 2.98
CA GLU A 343 34.58 -9.69 2.78
C GLU A 343 35.02 -9.35 1.35
N ILE A 344 36.19 -8.73 1.21
CA ILE A 344 36.70 -8.30 -0.10
C ILE A 344 36.95 -9.49 -1.04
N SER A 345 37.22 -10.67 -0.50
CA SER A 345 37.32 -11.93 -1.26
C SER A 345 36.03 -12.32 -1.98
N LYS A 346 34.87 -11.92 -1.46
CA LYS A 346 33.55 -12.12 -2.10
C LYS A 346 33.20 -10.99 -3.07
N VAL A 347 33.66 -9.77 -2.79
CA VAL A 347 33.43 -8.59 -3.61
C VAL A 347 34.27 -8.61 -4.89
N TYR A 348 35.58 -8.85 -4.77
CA TYR A 348 36.54 -8.74 -5.88
C TYR A 348 36.12 -9.52 -7.14
N PRO A 349 35.69 -10.80 -7.05
CA PRO A 349 35.27 -11.54 -8.24
C PRO A 349 34.11 -10.90 -9.01
N LEU A 350 33.29 -10.10 -8.35
CA LEU A 350 32.09 -9.45 -8.90
C LEU A 350 32.35 -8.04 -9.45
N ILE A 351 33.49 -7.45 -9.12
CA ILE A 351 33.88 -6.11 -9.59
C ILE A 351 35.15 -6.13 -10.46
N LYS A 352 35.82 -7.27 -10.64
CA LYS A 352 37.10 -7.33 -11.36
C LYS A 352 37.04 -6.82 -12.80
N SER A 353 35.90 -6.95 -13.47
CA SER A 353 35.66 -6.37 -14.81
C SER A 353 35.61 -4.84 -14.79
N TYR A 354 35.31 -4.25 -13.63
CA TYR A 354 35.23 -2.82 -13.35
C TYR A 354 36.42 -2.31 -12.52
N LEU A 355 37.47 -3.11 -12.32
CA LEU A 355 38.51 -2.82 -11.33
C LEU A 355 39.17 -1.45 -11.53
N LEU A 356 39.41 -1.04 -12.78
CA LEU A 356 40.00 0.27 -13.10
C LEU A 356 39.06 1.42 -12.77
N GLU A 357 37.75 1.26 -12.99
CA GLU A 357 36.74 2.25 -12.63
C GLU A 357 36.60 2.35 -11.12
N VAL A 358 36.50 1.20 -10.45
CA VAL A 358 36.36 1.11 -8.99
C VAL A 358 37.60 1.63 -8.27
N ALA A 359 38.80 1.44 -8.82
CA ALA A 359 40.04 1.91 -8.21
C ALA A 359 40.39 3.38 -8.53
N SER A 360 39.54 4.10 -9.28
CA SER A 360 39.82 5.46 -9.78
C SER A 360 39.47 6.61 -8.82
#